data_AF-A0A5C6P2J2-F1
#
_entry.id   AF-A0A5C6P2J2-F1
#
_cell.length_a   1.000
_cell.length_b   1.000
_cell.length_c   1.000
_cell.angle_alpha   90.00
_cell.angle_beta   90.00
_cell.angle_gamma   90.00
#
_symmetry.space_group_name_H-M   'P 1'
#
loop_
_entity.id
_entity.type
_entity.pdbx_description
1 polymer ?
#
loop_
_entity_poly.entity_id
_entity_poly.type
_entity_poly.pdbx_seq_one_letter_code
_entity_poly.pdbx_strand_id
1 'polypeptide(L)'
;MAQHRRATSSGQDSAVHLHLKESGHSFEDSQVRILAREDRWFERGVKEAIHVKLEKPSLNRGGGLRHFLSPTYNAVLHSFQQQNKHSHHSRRPSDSSDKGETPQQKLGERPDQRPC
;
A
#
# COMPACT_ATOMS: atom_id res chain seq x y z
N MET A 1 -14.55 -30.41 5.38
CA MET A 1 -14.73 -29.25 4.49
C MET A 1 -14.00 -28.06 5.06
N ALA A 2 -12.79 -27.78 4.57
CA ALA A 2 -12.16 -26.47 4.72
C ALA A 2 -11.37 -26.17 3.44
N GLN A 3 -12.07 -26.26 2.30
CA GLN A 3 -11.71 -25.42 1.16
C GLN A 3 -11.65 -23.96 1.67
N HIS A 4 -11.05 -23.08 0.90
CA HIS A 4 -11.25 -21.63 0.95
C HIS A 4 -12.75 -21.24 0.74
N ARG A 5 -13.71 -21.93 1.36
CA ARG A 5 -15.06 -21.45 1.58
C ARG A 5 -14.93 -20.32 2.56
N ARG A 6 -15.05 -19.10 2.05
CA ARG A 6 -15.39 -17.96 2.90
C ARG A 6 -16.63 -18.35 3.70
N ALA A 7 -16.68 -17.94 4.96
CA ALA A 7 -17.88 -18.04 5.78
C ALA A 7 -19.05 -17.19 5.24
N THR A 8 -18.80 -16.37 4.21
CA THR A 8 -19.76 -15.48 3.56
C THR A 8 -19.83 -15.78 2.05
N SER A 9 -21.04 -15.80 1.48
CA SER A 9 -21.26 -16.00 0.04
C SER A 9 -20.92 -14.77 -0.81
N SER A 10 -20.61 -13.63 -0.16
CA SER A 10 -20.32 -12.35 -0.82
C SER A 10 -18.80 -12.14 -0.96
N GLY A 11 -18.18 -12.74 -1.97
CA GLY A 11 -16.77 -12.49 -2.30
C GLY A 11 -16.40 -12.99 -3.68
N GLN A 12 -15.36 -12.42 -4.28
CA GLN A 12 -14.83 -12.88 -5.56
C GLN A 12 -14.38 -14.35 -5.45
N ASP A 13 -14.61 -15.13 -6.51
CA ASP A 13 -14.22 -16.52 -6.58
C ASP A 13 -12.71 -16.67 -6.34
N SER A 14 -12.31 -17.68 -5.57
CA SER A 14 -10.90 -18.00 -5.39
C SER A 14 -10.28 -18.36 -6.74
N ALA A 15 -9.08 -17.86 -7.04
CA ALA A 15 -8.34 -18.26 -8.25
C ALA A 15 -8.19 -19.79 -8.35
N VAL A 16 -8.02 -20.46 -7.20
CA VAL A 16 -7.99 -21.93 -7.12
C VAL A 16 -9.34 -22.53 -7.51
N HIS A 17 -10.45 -21.95 -7.04
CA HIS A 17 -11.78 -22.45 -7.38
C HIS A 17 -12.08 -22.34 -8.87
N LEU A 18 -11.76 -21.19 -9.49
CA LEU A 18 -11.94 -20.98 -10.92
C LEU A 18 -11.09 -21.95 -11.75
N HIS A 19 -9.81 -22.10 -11.40
CA HIS A 19 -8.90 -23.00 -12.11
C HIS A 19 -9.38 -24.46 -12.10
N LEU A 20 -9.79 -24.98 -10.92
CA LEU A 20 -10.30 -26.35 -10.81
C LEU A 20 -11.58 -26.54 -11.65
N LYS A 21 -12.45 -25.52 -11.67
CA LYS A 21 -13.70 -25.55 -12.46
C LYS A 21 -13.46 -25.51 -13.96
N GLU A 22 -12.53 -24.67 -14.43
CA GLU A 22 -12.25 -24.49 -15.86
C GLU A 22 -11.43 -25.64 -16.44
N SER A 23 -10.48 -26.17 -15.68
CA SER A 23 -9.56 -27.23 -16.15
C SER A 23 -10.07 -28.65 -15.88
N GLY A 24 -11.11 -28.81 -15.05
CA GLY A 24 -11.58 -30.12 -14.59
C GLY A 24 -10.62 -30.83 -13.63
N HIS A 25 -9.60 -30.11 -13.14
CA HIS A 25 -8.66 -30.63 -12.15
C HIS A 25 -9.33 -30.77 -10.78
N SER A 26 -8.92 -31.78 -10.04
CA SER A 26 -9.30 -32.00 -8.65
C SER A 26 -8.12 -32.58 -7.86
N PHE A 27 -8.12 -32.37 -6.56
CA PHE A 27 -7.22 -33.03 -5.64
C PHE A 27 -8.00 -33.42 -4.38
N GLU A 28 -7.56 -34.48 -3.71
CA GLU A 28 -8.15 -34.91 -2.45
C GLU A 28 -7.39 -34.27 -1.27
N ASP A 29 -8.12 -33.80 -0.24
CA ASP A 29 -7.50 -33.20 0.96
C ASP A 29 -6.56 -34.18 1.68
N SER A 30 -6.83 -35.49 1.59
CA SER A 30 -5.99 -36.56 2.14
C SER A 30 -4.64 -36.71 1.41
N GLN A 31 -4.56 -36.22 0.17
CA GLN A 31 -3.38 -36.31 -0.69
C GLN A 31 -2.51 -35.04 -0.65
N VAL A 32 -2.93 -34.01 0.11
CA VAL A 32 -2.20 -32.75 0.23
C VAL A 32 -1.75 -32.49 1.66
N ARG A 33 -0.60 -31.83 1.81
CA ARG A 33 -0.06 -31.42 3.11
C ARG A 33 0.38 -29.96 3.04
N ILE A 34 -0.01 -29.19 4.05
CA ILE A 34 0.47 -27.82 4.21
C ILE A 34 1.95 -27.86 4.59
N LEU A 35 2.81 -27.31 3.73
CA LEU A 35 4.26 -27.32 3.94
C LEU A 35 4.71 -26.23 4.93
N ALA A 36 4.03 -25.09 4.94
CA ALA A 36 4.31 -23.98 5.83
C ALA A 36 3.05 -23.16 6.07
N ARG A 37 2.92 -22.62 7.28
CA ARG A 37 1.93 -21.59 7.61
C ARG A 37 2.71 -20.38 8.09
N GLU A 38 2.21 -19.21 7.76
CA GLU A 38 2.81 -18.00 8.27
C GLU A 38 2.48 -17.84 9.76
N ASP A 39 3.50 -17.64 10.57
CA ASP A 39 3.35 -17.35 11.99
C ASP A 39 2.74 -15.97 12.20
N ARG A 40 1.87 -15.84 13.21
CA ARG A 40 1.24 -14.56 13.59
C ARG A 40 0.50 -13.87 12.44
N TRP A 41 -0.14 -14.67 11.60
CA TRP A 41 -0.95 -14.23 10.46
C TRP A 41 -1.96 -13.15 10.83
N PHE A 42 -2.65 -13.33 11.96
CA PHE A 42 -3.67 -12.40 12.44
C PHE A 42 -3.05 -11.05 12.83
N GLU A 43 -1.99 -11.09 13.63
CA GLU A 43 -1.30 -9.90 14.15
C GLU A 43 -0.68 -9.10 13.01
N ARG A 44 -0.13 -9.78 11.99
CA ARG A 44 0.32 -9.10 10.77
C ARG A 44 -0.84 -8.37 10.12
N GLY A 45 -1.97 -9.04 9.92
CA GLY A 45 -3.14 -8.42 9.31
C GLY A 45 -3.70 -7.22 10.09
N VAL A 46 -3.69 -7.28 11.43
CA VAL A 46 -4.05 -6.14 12.29
C VAL A 46 -3.05 -4.98 12.12
N LYS A 47 -1.74 -5.26 12.11
CA LYS A 47 -0.70 -4.25 11.90
C LYS A 47 -0.82 -3.57 10.54
N GLU A 48 -1.08 -4.35 9.49
CA GLU A 48 -1.33 -3.82 8.14
C GLU A 48 -2.55 -2.89 8.11
N ALA A 49 -3.65 -3.29 8.75
CA ALA A 49 -4.85 -2.46 8.81
C ALA A 49 -4.61 -1.14 9.55
N ILE A 50 -3.83 -1.16 10.64
CA ILE A 50 -3.41 0.05 11.36
C ILE A 50 -2.56 0.94 10.44
N HIS A 51 -1.54 0.36 9.81
CA HIS A 51 -0.63 1.09 8.92
C HIS A 51 -1.37 1.74 7.75
N VAL A 52 -2.27 1.01 7.08
CA VAL A 52 -3.07 1.56 5.97
C VAL A 52 -3.97 2.71 6.42
N LYS A 53 -4.54 2.63 7.63
CA LYS A 53 -5.43 3.69 8.14
C LYS A 53 -4.67 4.94 8.57
N LEU A 54 -3.44 4.78 9.06
CA LEU A 54 -2.55 5.88 9.44
C LEU A 54 -1.92 6.56 8.22
N GLU A 55 -1.27 5.79 7.34
CA GLU A 55 -0.42 6.31 6.26
C GLU A 55 -1.16 6.49 4.93
N LYS A 56 -2.36 5.89 4.79
CA LYS A 56 -3.18 5.95 3.57
C LYS A 56 -2.36 5.69 2.28
N PRO A 57 -1.59 4.59 2.20
CA PRO A 57 -0.71 4.33 1.07
C PRO A 57 -1.51 4.17 -0.23
N SER A 58 -0.95 4.68 -1.33
CA SER A 58 -1.61 4.68 -2.66
C SER A 58 -1.89 3.28 -3.21
N LEU A 59 -1.07 2.29 -2.84
CA LEU A 59 -1.15 0.91 -3.34
C LEU A 59 -2.38 0.14 -2.81
N ASN A 60 -2.96 0.54 -1.67
CA ASN A 60 -4.01 -0.21 -0.96
C ASN A 60 -5.40 0.46 -1.03
N ARG A 61 -5.68 1.24 -2.09
CA ARG A 61 -6.94 2.01 -2.24
C ARG A 61 -8.20 1.14 -2.35
N GLY A 62 -8.10 -0.11 -2.79
CA GLY A 62 -9.24 -0.97 -3.15
C GLY A 62 -9.85 -1.82 -2.02
N GLY A 63 -9.48 -1.61 -0.76
CA GLY A 63 -10.13 -2.32 0.36
C GLY A 63 -9.70 -3.78 0.56
N GLY A 64 -8.58 -4.21 -0.02
CA GLY A 64 -8.00 -5.55 0.11
C GLY A 64 -7.40 -5.89 1.49
N LEU A 65 -7.87 -5.24 2.56
CA LEU A 65 -7.39 -5.52 3.91
C LEU A 65 -7.89 -6.88 4.37
N ARG A 66 -6.98 -7.65 4.97
CA ARG A 66 -7.28 -8.97 5.55
C ARG A 66 -8.10 -8.85 6.84
N HIS A 67 -7.92 -7.75 7.57
CA HIS A 67 -8.59 -7.46 8.84
C HIS A 67 -9.19 -6.06 8.85
N PHE A 68 -10.41 -5.96 9.37
CA PHE A 68 -11.12 -4.70 9.55
C PHE A 68 -11.03 -4.26 11.01
N LEU A 69 -10.51 -3.07 11.25
CA LEU A 69 -10.47 -2.48 12.59
C LEU A 69 -11.83 -1.88 12.94
N SER A 70 -12.31 -2.18 14.15
CA SER A 70 -13.51 -1.53 14.69
C SER A 70 -13.39 0.00 14.63
N PRO A 71 -14.47 0.74 14.33
CA PRO A 71 -14.51 2.20 14.42
C PRO A 71 -14.07 2.75 15.78
N THR A 72 -14.17 1.97 16.86
CA THR A 72 -13.73 2.37 18.21
C THR A 72 -12.26 2.82 18.23
N TYR A 73 -11.41 2.26 17.37
CA TYR A 73 -9.99 2.62 17.29
C TYR A 73 -9.73 3.94 16.54
N ASN A 74 -10.73 4.53 15.88
CA ASN A 74 -10.55 5.75 15.08
C ASN A 74 -10.02 6.91 15.90
N ALA A 75 -10.53 7.13 17.11
CA ALA A 75 -10.12 8.23 17.98
C ALA A 75 -8.61 8.18 18.26
N VAL A 76 -8.11 7.00 18.63
CA VAL A 76 -6.70 6.77 18.92
C VAL A 76 -5.85 6.90 17.66
N LEU A 77 -6.27 6.31 16.53
CA LEU A 77 -5.53 6.41 15.27
C LEU A 77 -5.42 7.85 14.74
N HIS A 78 -6.49 8.64 14.87
CA HIS A 78 -6.46 10.05 14.49
C HIS A 78 -5.54 10.89 15.37
N SER A 79 -5.44 10.57 16.67
CA SER A 79 -4.50 11.28 17.57
C SER A 79 -3.05 11.17 17.10
N PHE A 80 -2.64 9.98 16.64
CA PHE A 80 -1.29 9.74 16.10
C PHE A 80 -1.05 10.48 14.77
N GLN A 81 -2.06 10.55 13.90
CA GLN A 81 -1.94 11.31 12.64
C GLN A 81 -1.71 12.79 12.88
N GLN A 82 -2.34 13.37 13.90
CA GLN A 82 -2.17 14.78 14.22
C GLN A 82 -0.76 15.03 14.78
N GLN A 83 -0.27 14.21 15.70
CA GLN A 83 1.10 14.34 16.23
C GLN A 83 2.16 14.33 15.12
N ASN A 84 2.01 13.46 14.13
CA ASN A 84 2.98 13.35 13.03
C ASN A 84 3.02 14.62 12.15
N LYS A 85 1.88 15.30 11.94
CA LYS A 85 1.82 16.56 11.18
C LYS A 85 2.51 17.73 11.91
N HIS A 86 2.39 17.80 13.23
CA HIS A 86 3.05 18.87 14.01
C HIS A 86 4.57 18.70 14.02
N SER A 87 5.08 17.48 13.90
CA SER A 87 6.52 17.19 13.79
C SER A 87 7.15 17.80 12.52
N HIS A 88 6.44 17.75 11.39
CA HIS A 88 6.93 18.27 10.11
C HIS A 88 6.90 19.80 9.98
N HIS A 89 6.22 20.53 10.87
CA HIS A 89 6.18 21.99 10.85
C HIS A 89 7.26 22.67 11.71
N SER A 90 8.06 21.92 12.46
CA SER A 90 9.09 22.50 13.33
C SER A 90 10.39 22.85 12.62
N ARG A 91 10.53 22.60 11.31
CA ARG A 91 11.64 23.11 10.49
C ARG A 91 11.19 24.34 9.70
N ARG A 92 11.09 25.49 10.38
CA ARG A 92 11.13 26.80 9.73
C ARG A 92 12.58 27.07 9.30
N PRO A 93 12.89 27.31 8.02
CA PRO A 93 14.04 28.12 7.65
C PRO A 93 13.70 29.56 8.00
N SER A 94 14.54 30.19 8.82
CA SER A 94 14.47 31.61 9.11
C SER A 94 14.63 32.42 7.82
N ASP A 95 13.73 33.36 7.58
CA ASP A 95 13.82 34.34 6.51
C ASP A 95 15.10 35.17 6.61
N SER A 96 15.85 35.26 5.52
CA SER A 96 16.63 36.46 5.20
C SER A 96 16.57 36.68 3.70
N SER A 97 15.69 37.60 3.29
CA SER A 97 15.71 38.20 1.95
C SER A 97 17.01 38.99 1.79
N ASP A 98 17.76 38.74 0.72
CA ASP A 98 18.59 39.78 0.11
C ASP A 98 18.50 39.68 -1.42
N LYS A 99 18.33 40.84 -2.05
CA LYS A 99 18.14 41.01 -3.48
C LYS A 99 19.50 41.32 -4.12
N GLY A 100 19.82 40.68 -5.25
CA GLY A 100 21.02 41.06 -6.00
C GLY A 100 21.18 40.33 -7.34
N GLU A 101 20.57 40.92 -8.38
CA GLU A 101 21.02 41.04 -9.78
C GLU A 101 21.84 39.93 -10.48
N THR A 102 21.32 39.48 -11.63
CA THR A 102 22.04 38.89 -12.76
C THR A 102 23.00 39.87 -13.43
N PRO A 103 24.11 39.39 -14.03
CA PRO A 103 24.28 39.66 -15.46
C PRO A 103 24.56 38.41 -16.32
N GLN A 104 23.87 38.36 -17.46
CA GLN A 104 24.16 37.49 -18.60
C GLN A 104 25.62 37.61 -19.05
N GLN A 105 26.26 36.49 -19.40
CA GLN A 105 27.30 36.47 -20.42
C GLN A 105 26.92 35.51 -21.54
N LYS A 106 26.99 36.08 -22.75
CA LYS A 106 26.62 35.57 -24.07
C LYS A 106 27.91 35.17 -24.80
N LEU A 107 28.04 33.93 -25.25
CA LEU A 107 28.91 33.50 -26.37
C LEU A 107 28.61 32.01 -26.63
N GLY A 108 28.32 31.48 -27.82
CA GLY A 108 28.24 31.96 -29.19
C GLY A 108 27.50 30.91 -30.04
N GLU A 109 27.12 31.27 -31.26
CA GLU A 109 26.23 30.54 -32.18
C GLU A 109 26.82 29.24 -32.79
N ARG A 110 25.95 28.20 -32.88
CA ARG A 110 25.55 27.27 -33.99
C ARG A 110 26.50 26.99 -35.20
N PRO A 111 26.29 25.94 -36.06
CA PRO A 111 25.07 25.10 -36.23
C PRO A 111 25.26 23.57 -36.49
N ASP A 112 24.11 22.89 -36.37
CA ASP A 112 23.54 21.77 -37.17
C ASP A 112 24.45 20.70 -37.80
N GLN A 113 24.17 19.41 -37.50
CA GLN A 113 23.62 18.46 -38.49
C GLN A 113 23.31 17.07 -37.88
N ARG A 114 22.03 16.66 -37.97
CA ARG A 114 21.58 15.27 -38.24
C ARG A 114 21.40 15.15 -39.77
N PRO A 115 21.31 13.96 -40.43
CA PRO A 115 20.85 12.66 -39.92
C PRO A 115 21.57 11.40 -40.49
N CYS A 116 21.25 10.23 -39.92
CA CYS A 116 20.80 8.99 -40.56
C CYS A 116 20.25 8.07 -39.48
#